data_AF-A0A7C0XSJ6-F1
#
_entry.id   AF-A0A7C0XSJ6-F1
#
_cell.length_a   1.000
_cell.length_b   1.000
_cell.length_c   1.000
_cell.angle_alpha   90.00
_cell.angle_beta   90.00
_cell.angle_gamma   90.00
#
_symmetry.space_group_name_H-M   'P 1'
#
loop_
_entity.id
_entity.type
_entity.pdbx_description
1 polymer ?
#
loop_
_entity_poly.entity_id
_entity_poly.type
_entity_poly.pdbx_seq_one_letter_code
_entity_poly.pdbx_strand_id
1 'polypeptide(L)'
;MIILSVDEKKGILELKVETEEDLWLLDLIISENDIVYAHTTREVKAKSGGKSRRLPMFLGIRVRKTEYHPFTNRLRITGIIIHGPEEFGLQGHYHTLSISVGHIVTVVKEKGITRSLLRKIKFSERIKQKIAVLAIDYEDFCLALAYGHGIKVLFTDSLNIPGKADASREKVLQEKIAELANKTIKMLSAEGVNNLVVSGPG
;
A
#
# COMPACT_ATOMS: atom_id res chain seq x y z
N MET A 1 6.65 -6.70 4.65
CA MET A 1 7.84 -5.83 4.68
C MET A 1 8.99 -6.68 5.17
N ILE A 2 10.18 -6.59 4.56
CA ILE A 2 11.36 -7.35 5.02
C ILE A 2 12.26 -6.44 5.84
N ILE A 3 12.75 -6.96 6.95
CA ILE A 3 13.81 -6.32 7.74
C ILE A 3 15.16 -6.68 7.12
N LEU A 4 15.89 -5.68 6.62
CA LEU A 4 17.25 -5.88 6.09
C LEU A 4 18.29 -5.81 7.21
N SER A 5 18.16 -4.84 8.10
CA SER A 5 19.04 -4.68 9.26
C SER A 5 18.31 -4.00 10.43
N VAL A 6 18.75 -4.29 11.66
CA VAL A 6 18.25 -3.68 12.90
C VAL A 6 19.41 -3.37 13.82
N ASP A 7 19.50 -2.12 14.28
CA ASP A 7 20.34 -1.73 15.41
C ASP A 7 19.43 -1.19 16.52
N GLU A 8 19.07 -2.06 17.47
CA GLU A 8 18.20 -1.70 18.60
C GLU A 8 18.81 -0.62 19.50
N LYS A 9 20.15 -0.60 19.62
CA LYS A 9 20.85 0.36 20.48
C LYS A 9 20.78 1.77 19.89
N LYS A 10 20.88 1.88 18.57
CA LYS A 10 20.79 3.16 17.85
C LYS A 10 19.38 3.50 17.37
N GLY A 11 18.42 2.60 17.57
CA GLY A 11 17.05 2.78 17.12
C GLY A 11 16.89 2.74 15.59
N ILE A 12 17.79 2.07 14.87
CA ILE A 12 17.82 2.04 13.40
C ILE A 12 17.14 0.78 12.87
N LEU A 13 16.21 0.97 11.93
CA LEU A 13 15.53 -0.09 11.17
C LEU A 13 15.71 0.15 9.69
N GLU A 14 16.27 -0.82 8.97
CA GLU A 14 16.32 -0.80 7.51
C GLU A 14 15.32 -1.80 6.96
N LEU A 15 14.40 -1.29 6.12
CA LEU A 15 13.19 -2.00 5.71
C LEU A 15 13.06 -1.96 4.19
N LYS A 16 12.76 -3.12 3.60
CA LYS A 16 12.38 -3.23 2.18
C LYS A 16 10.87 -3.34 2.05
N VAL A 17 10.27 -2.40 1.32
CA VAL A 17 8.84 -2.38 1.01
C VAL A 17 8.56 -3.38 -0.11
N GLU A 18 7.70 -4.36 0.14
CA GLU A 18 7.36 -5.41 -0.84
C GLU A 18 5.90 -5.40 -1.26
N THR A 19 5.00 -4.89 -0.42
CA THR A 19 3.56 -4.85 -0.70
C THR A 19 2.97 -3.47 -0.43
N GLU A 20 1.75 -3.23 -0.89
CA GLU A 20 0.99 -2.02 -0.57
C GLU A 20 0.65 -1.94 0.93
N GLU A 21 0.42 -3.08 1.58
CA GLU A 21 0.18 -3.14 3.03
C GLU A 21 1.40 -2.70 3.85
N ASP A 22 2.61 -2.90 3.31
CA ASP A 22 3.84 -2.43 3.94
C ASP A 22 3.90 -0.91 4.00
N LEU A 23 3.35 -0.21 3.00
CA LEU A 23 3.28 1.25 2.99
C LEU A 23 2.34 1.77 4.09
N TRP A 24 1.21 1.10 4.28
CA TRP A 24 0.31 1.40 5.39
C TRP A 24 0.96 1.10 6.74
N LEU A 25 1.67 -0.03 6.86
CA LEU A 25 2.37 -0.34 8.10
C LEU A 25 3.47 0.70 8.40
N LEU A 26 4.20 1.15 7.38
CA LEU A 26 5.18 2.24 7.52
C LEU A 26 4.53 3.52 8.06
N ASP A 27 3.36 3.90 7.54
CA ASP A 27 2.58 5.05 8.03
C ASP A 27 2.24 4.93 9.53
N LEU A 28 1.88 3.71 9.97
CA LEU A 28 1.56 3.46 11.37
C LEU A 28 2.77 3.46 12.32
N ILE A 29 3.95 3.05 11.83
CA ILE A 29 5.13 2.88 12.68
C ILE A 29 6.05 4.10 12.69
N ILE A 30 6.02 4.92 11.63
CA ILE A 30 6.78 6.17 11.57
C ILE A 30 6.02 7.22 12.37
N SER A 31 6.76 7.98 13.18
CA SER A 31 6.21 8.99 14.07
C SER A 31 6.86 10.33 13.80
N GLU A 32 6.21 11.42 14.21
CA GLU A 32 6.83 12.75 14.18
C GLU A 32 8.17 12.72 14.93
N ASN A 33 9.16 13.45 14.40
CA ASN A 33 10.55 13.53 14.87
C ASN A 33 11.44 12.31 14.62
N ASP A 34 10.90 11.19 14.14
CA ASP A 34 11.75 10.14 13.57
C ASP A 34 12.56 10.68 12.39
N ILE A 35 13.66 10.01 12.07
CA ILE A 35 14.44 10.31 10.89
C ILE A 35 14.21 9.20 9.87
N VAL A 36 13.86 9.59 8.65
CA VAL A 36 13.66 8.65 7.55
C VAL A 36 14.66 8.95 6.45
N TYR A 37 15.39 7.93 6.03
CA TYR A 37 16.27 7.97 4.87
C TYR A 37 15.71 7.12 3.74
N ALA A 38 15.71 7.69 2.53
CA ALA A 38 15.35 6.96 1.32
C ALA A 38 15.94 7.63 0.07
N HIS A 39 16.01 6.86 -1.02
CA HIS A 39 16.23 7.42 -2.35
C HIS A 39 15.00 8.19 -2.82
N THR A 40 15.26 9.35 -3.42
CA THR A 40 14.25 10.21 -4.01
C THR A 40 14.81 10.88 -5.26
N THR A 41 13.98 11.69 -5.93
CA THR A 41 14.43 12.53 -7.03
C THR A 41 14.04 13.97 -6.75
N ARG A 42 14.89 14.91 -7.14
CA ARG A 42 14.61 16.34 -7.00
C ARG A 42 15.06 17.09 -8.24
N GLU A 43 14.28 18.10 -8.60
CA GLU A 43 14.64 19.02 -9.67
C GLU A 43 15.64 20.04 -9.16
N VAL A 44 16.79 20.11 -9.83
CA VAL A 44 17.88 21.03 -9.51
C VAL A 44 18.08 21.98 -10.69
N LYS A 45 18.16 23.28 -10.39
CA LYS A 45 18.47 24.31 -11.39
C LYS A 45 19.98 24.32 -11.66
N ALA A 46 20.37 24.39 -12.93
CA ALA A 46 21.78 24.52 -13.29
C ALA A 46 22.32 25.89 -12.85
N LYS A 47 23.53 25.93 -12.28
CA LYS A 47 24.19 27.16 -11.80
C LYS A 47 24.38 28.23 -12.90
N SER A 48 24.41 27.83 -14.18
CA SER A 48 24.74 28.71 -15.32
C SER A 48 23.55 28.97 -16.28
N GLY A 49 22.31 29.02 -15.78
CA GLY A 49 21.13 29.35 -16.60
C GLY A 49 20.65 28.25 -17.56
N GLY A 50 21.14 27.01 -17.38
CA GLY A 50 20.69 25.84 -18.14
C GLY A 50 19.34 25.27 -17.68
N LYS A 51 18.76 24.39 -18.50
CA LYS A 51 17.53 23.64 -18.17
C LYS A 51 17.69 22.91 -16.84
N SER A 52 16.65 22.97 -16.01
CA SER A 52 16.56 22.16 -14.80
C SER A 52 16.64 20.67 -15.13
N ARG A 53 17.27 19.90 -14.24
CA ARG A 53 17.38 18.45 -14.38
C ARG A 53 16.87 17.78 -13.10
N ARG A 54 16.14 16.68 -13.25
CA ARG A 54 15.71 15.85 -12.13
C ARG A 54 16.81 14.83 -11.83
N LEU A 55 17.40 14.93 -10.65
CA LEU A 55 18.52 14.09 -10.21
C LEU A 55 18.06 13.14 -9.10
N PRO A 56 18.47 11.86 -9.15
CA PRO A 56 18.30 10.96 -8.02
C PRO A 56 19.24 11.37 -6.88
N MET A 57 18.76 11.25 -5.65
CA MET A 57 19.54 11.56 -4.46
C MET A 57 19.06 10.76 -3.26
N PHE A 58 19.95 10.54 -2.31
CA PHE A 58 19.62 9.96 -1.01
C PHE A 58 19.45 11.09 0.01
N LEU A 59 18.28 11.16 0.64
CA LEU A 59 17.98 12.19 1.63
C LEU A 59 17.57 11.55 2.95
N GLY A 60 18.00 12.16 4.04
CA GLY A 60 17.46 11.95 5.38
C GLY A 60 16.59 13.13 5.78
N ILE A 61 15.33 12.86 6.15
CA ILE A 61 14.40 13.88 6.62
C ILE A 61 13.99 13.61 8.07
N ARG A 62 13.87 14.67 8.87
CA ARG A 62 13.15 14.63 10.15
C ARG A 62 11.67 14.74 9.88
N VAL A 63 10.92 13.70 10.23
CA VAL A 63 9.51 13.55 9.92
C VAL A 63 8.67 14.60 10.63
N ARG A 64 7.77 15.24 9.88
CA ARG A 64 6.69 16.08 10.40
C ARG A 64 5.36 15.36 10.34
N LYS A 65 5.08 14.69 9.23
CA LYS A 65 3.87 13.89 9.03
C LYS A 65 4.08 12.80 8.00
N THR A 66 3.24 11.79 8.08
CA THR A 66 3.08 10.75 7.08
C THR A 66 1.64 10.77 6.56
N GLU A 67 1.47 10.48 5.28
CA GLU A 67 0.17 10.40 4.62
C GLU A 67 0.18 9.17 3.71
N TYR A 68 -0.55 8.14 4.12
CA TYR A 68 -0.90 7.02 3.27
C TYR A 68 -2.27 7.25 2.63
N HIS A 69 -2.33 7.21 1.30
CA HIS A 69 -3.59 7.19 0.57
C HIS A 69 -3.85 5.78 0.05
N PRO A 70 -4.91 5.09 0.53
CA PRO A 70 -5.26 3.75 0.06
C PRO A 70 -5.34 3.70 -1.47
N PHE A 71 -4.88 2.60 -2.05
CA PHE A 71 -4.96 2.32 -3.49
C PHE A 71 -4.19 3.28 -4.42
N THR A 72 -3.34 4.17 -3.87
CA THR A 72 -2.42 5.02 -4.65
C THR A 72 -1.00 4.46 -4.72
N ASN A 73 -0.74 3.36 -4.00
CA ASN A 73 0.54 2.65 -3.93
C ASN A 73 1.72 3.52 -3.50
N ARG A 74 1.43 4.58 -2.72
CA ARG A 74 2.42 5.54 -2.25
C ARG A 74 2.18 5.97 -0.82
N LEU A 75 3.27 6.00 -0.05
CA LEU A 75 3.36 6.67 1.24
C LEU A 75 4.12 7.98 1.06
N ARG A 76 3.52 9.09 1.49
CA ARG A 76 4.18 10.40 1.51
C ARG A 76 4.68 10.69 2.92
N ILE A 77 5.97 10.95 3.04
CA ILE A 77 6.61 11.31 4.32
C ILE A 77 7.14 12.72 4.16
N THR A 78 6.48 13.69 4.79
CA THR A 78 6.86 15.10 4.74
C THR A 78 7.71 15.45 5.95
N GLY A 79 8.82 16.14 5.72
CA GLY A 79 9.75 16.49 6.78
C GLY A 79 10.76 17.55 6.36
N ILE A 80 11.69 17.83 7.28
CA ILE A 80 12.80 18.76 7.08
C ILE A 80 14.04 17.95 6.73
N ILE A 81 14.74 18.31 5.65
CA ILE A 81 15.99 17.63 5.27
C ILE A 81 17.07 17.92 6.32
N ILE A 82 17.62 16.84 6.87
CA ILE A 82 18.75 16.90 7.82
C ILE A 82 20.00 16.26 7.25
N HIS A 83 19.88 15.49 6.17
CA HIS A 83 20.98 14.83 5.48
C HIS A 83 20.71 14.79 3.98
N GLY A 84 21.73 15.06 3.18
CA GLY A 84 21.69 15.01 1.72
C GLY A 84 23.00 15.52 1.13
N PRO A 85 23.16 15.49 -0.21
CA PRO A 85 24.39 15.94 -0.84
C PRO A 85 24.62 17.44 -0.61
N GLU A 86 25.77 17.78 -0.01
CA GLU A 86 26.13 19.16 0.38
C GLU A 86 26.17 20.11 -0.81
N GLU A 87 26.56 19.61 -1.99
CA GLU A 87 26.66 20.34 -3.25
C GLU A 87 25.36 21.06 -3.68
N PHE A 88 24.21 20.60 -3.16
CA PHE A 88 22.90 21.19 -3.44
C PHE A 88 22.36 22.07 -2.31
N GLY A 89 23.02 22.15 -1.15
CA GLY A 89 22.63 23.03 -0.03
C GLY A 89 21.20 22.79 0.47
N LEU A 90 20.71 21.55 0.44
CA LEU A 90 19.28 21.24 0.68
C LEU A 90 18.89 21.14 2.16
N GLN A 91 19.86 21.15 3.06
CA GLN A 91 19.64 20.96 4.50
C GLN A 91 18.77 22.09 5.06
N GLY A 92 17.81 21.76 5.92
CA GLY A 92 16.83 22.69 6.48
C GLY A 92 15.60 22.95 5.59
N HIS A 93 15.62 22.57 4.31
CA HIS A 93 14.44 22.70 3.46
C HIS A 93 13.42 21.59 3.72
N TYR A 94 12.14 21.91 3.49
CA TYR A 94 11.08 20.90 3.47
C TYR A 94 11.20 20.01 2.23
N HIS A 95 10.91 18.73 2.41
CA HIS A 95 10.80 17.76 1.33
C HIS A 95 9.77 16.69 1.68
N THR A 96 9.18 16.09 0.66
CA THR A 96 8.31 14.93 0.82
C THR A 96 8.94 13.73 0.13
N LEU A 97 9.33 12.72 0.90
CA LEU A 97 9.72 11.43 0.36
C LEU A 97 8.46 10.70 -0.10
N SER A 98 8.45 10.26 -1.36
CA SER A 98 7.40 9.42 -1.93
C SER A 98 7.91 7.99 -1.95
N ILE A 99 7.47 7.17 -0.98
CA ILE A 99 7.85 5.77 -0.86
C ILE A 99 6.85 4.90 -1.63
N SER A 100 7.35 3.95 -2.41
CA SER A 100 6.55 2.96 -3.14
C SER A 100 7.11 1.56 -2.95
N VAL A 101 6.36 0.54 -3.38
CA VAL A 101 6.82 -0.85 -3.43
C VAL A 101 8.18 -0.94 -4.14
N GLY A 102 9.11 -1.71 -3.57
CA GLY A 102 10.48 -1.87 -4.04
C GLY A 102 11.50 -0.93 -3.38
N HIS A 103 11.06 0.14 -2.71
CA HIS A 103 11.99 1.03 -2.00
C HIS A 103 12.59 0.38 -0.75
N ILE A 104 13.83 0.78 -0.48
CA ILE A 104 14.49 0.58 0.82
C ILE A 104 14.36 1.87 1.61
N VAL A 105 13.92 1.75 2.85
CA VAL A 105 13.70 2.86 3.78
C VAL A 105 14.44 2.57 5.08
N THR A 106 15.26 3.51 5.52
CA THR A 106 15.87 3.45 6.85
C THR A 106 15.11 4.39 7.78
N VAL A 107 14.58 3.85 8.87
CA VAL A 107 13.88 4.60 9.92
C VAL A 107 14.75 4.61 11.18
N VAL A 108 15.07 5.79 11.68
CA VAL A 108 15.71 5.98 12.98
C VAL A 108 14.65 6.49 13.94
N LYS A 109 14.30 5.64 14.90
CA LYS A 109 13.27 5.92 15.90
C LYS A 109 13.83 6.82 16.99
N GLU A 110 13.21 7.98 17.20
CA GLU A 110 13.64 8.92 18.24
C GLU A 110 13.56 8.26 19.64
N LYS A 111 12.45 7.58 19.94
CA LYS A 111 12.23 6.86 21.22
C LYS A 111 12.87 5.47 21.26
N GLY A 112 13.68 5.12 20.27
CA GLY A 112 14.19 3.76 20.09
C GLY A 112 13.16 2.76 19.59
N ILE A 113 13.59 1.51 19.45
CA ILE A 113 12.79 0.41 18.89
C ILE A 113 12.20 -0.42 20.02
N THR A 114 10.88 -0.56 20.05
CA THR A 114 10.21 -1.42 21.04
C THR A 114 10.06 -2.85 20.54
N ARG A 115 10.02 -3.82 21.48
CA ARG A 115 9.72 -5.23 21.14
C ARG A 115 8.34 -5.41 20.48
N SER A 116 7.37 -4.54 20.80
CA SER A 116 6.05 -4.59 20.16
C SER A 116 6.12 -4.16 18.70
N LEU A 117 6.87 -3.09 18.40
CA LEU A 117 7.13 -2.65 17.04
C LEU A 117 7.77 -3.76 16.19
N LEU A 118 8.85 -4.38 16.67
CA LEU A 118 9.52 -5.47 15.95
C LEU A 118 8.59 -6.66 15.72
N ARG A 119 7.74 -7.01 16.69
CA ARG A 119 6.73 -8.07 16.51
C ARG A 119 5.73 -7.73 15.41
N LYS A 120 5.22 -6.49 15.35
CA LYS A 120 4.30 -6.05 14.29
C LYS A 120 4.95 -6.17 12.91
N ILE A 121 6.20 -5.72 12.77
CA ILE A 121 6.92 -5.80 11.48
C ILE A 121 7.14 -7.28 11.09
N LYS A 122 7.63 -8.12 12.00
CA LYS A 122 7.83 -9.56 11.73
C LYS A 122 6.53 -10.29 11.40
N PHE A 123 5.40 -9.87 11.99
CA PHE A 123 4.10 -10.45 11.66
C PHE A 123 3.66 -10.09 10.24
N SER A 124 3.87 -8.84 9.82
CA SER A 124 3.60 -8.39 8.44
C SER A 124 4.46 -9.08 7.38
N GLU A 125 5.65 -9.58 7.76
CA GLU A 125 6.49 -10.35 6.86
C GLU A 125 5.86 -11.71 6.52
N ARG A 126 5.13 -12.31 7.48
CA ARG A 126 4.53 -13.64 7.36
C ARG A 126 3.18 -13.63 6.66
N ILE A 127 2.38 -12.59 6.89
CA ILE A 127 1.03 -12.49 6.33
C ILE A 127 1.06 -11.55 5.15
N LYS A 128 1.04 -12.14 3.95
CA LYS A 128 0.96 -11.43 2.66
C LYS A 128 -0.25 -11.86 1.83
N GLN A 129 -1.17 -12.62 2.42
CA GLN A 129 -2.28 -13.21 1.70
C GLN A 129 -3.38 -12.16 1.49
N LYS A 130 -3.62 -11.80 0.23
CA LYS A 130 -4.81 -11.06 -0.16
C LYS A 130 -6.03 -11.96 0.00
N ILE A 131 -7.11 -11.43 0.55
CA ILE A 131 -8.38 -12.14 0.69
C ILE A 131 -9.41 -11.41 -0.18
N ALA A 132 -10.04 -12.13 -1.10
CA ALA A 132 -11.22 -11.66 -1.79
C ALA A 132 -12.47 -12.10 -1.05
N VAL A 133 -13.48 -11.24 -1.04
CA VAL A 133 -14.81 -11.50 -0.50
C VAL A 133 -15.82 -11.27 -1.61
N LEU A 134 -16.63 -12.28 -1.88
CA LEU A 134 -17.76 -12.23 -2.79
C LEU A 134 -19.04 -12.34 -1.98
N ALA A 135 -19.88 -11.31 -2.06
CA ALA A 135 -21.22 -11.31 -1.49
C ALA A 135 -22.22 -11.42 -2.64
N ILE A 136 -23.16 -12.35 -2.55
CA ILE A 136 -24.19 -12.60 -3.58
C ILE A 136 -25.54 -12.88 -2.91
N ASP A 137 -26.60 -12.28 -3.43
CA ASP A 137 -27.98 -12.69 -3.16
C ASP A 137 -28.76 -12.84 -4.49
N TYR A 138 -30.10 -12.81 -4.43
CA TYR A 138 -30.94 -12.93 -5.63
C TYR A 138 -31.06 -11.63 -6.46
N GLU A 139 -30.57 -10.51 -5.93
CA GLU A 139 -30.65 -9.19 -6.56
C GLU A 139 -29.26 -8.68 -6.93
N ASP A 140 -28.31 -8.74 -6.01
CA ASP A 140 -27.01 -8.09 -6.11
C ASP A 140 -25.82 -9.05 -5.94
N PHE A 141 -24.71 -8.63 -6.54
CA PHE A 141 -23.43 -9.29 -6.53
C PHE A 141 -22.33 -8.25 -6.26
N CYS A 142 -21.44 -8.52 -5.32
CA CYS A 142 -20.32 -7.65 -5.00
C CYS A 142 -19.05 -8.46 -4.80
N LEU A 143 -17.99 -8.10 -5.54
CA LEU A 143 -16.64 -8.63 -5.34
C LEU A 143 -15.74 -7.53 -4.79
N ALA A 144 -15.07 -7.80 -3.68
CA ALA A 144 -14.14 -6.88 -3.05
C ALA A 144 -12.87 -7.59 -2.56
N LEU A 145 -11.78 -6.83 -2.44
CA LEU A 145 -10.56 -7.25 -1.75
C LEU A 145 -10.53 -6.65 -0.35
N ALA A 146 -10.29 -7.51 0.64
CA ALA A 146 -10.08 -7.13 2.02
C ALA A 146 -8.58 -7.02 2.31
N TYR A 147 -8.17 -5.86 2.82
CA TYR A 147 -6.82 -5.57 3.27
C TYR A 147 -6.84 -5.23 4.76
N GLY A 148 -5.68 -5.29 5.42
CA GLY A 148 -5.57 -4.84 6.81
C GLY A 148 -5.98 -3.38 7.05
N HIS A 149 -5.95 -2.54 6.01
CA HIS A 149 -6.20 -1.09 6.06
C HIS A 149 -7.54 -0.66 5.46
N GLY A 150 -8.33 -1.58 4.89
CA GLY A 150 -9.58 -1.22 4.23
C GLY A 150 -10.07 -2.24 3.20
N ILE A 151 -11.11 -1.85 2.47
CA ILE A 151 -11.77 -2.69 1.45
C ILE A 151 -11.70 -1.99 0.10
N LYS A 152 -11.30 -2.73 -0.95
CA LYS A 152 -11.33 -2.28 -2.35
C LYS A 152 -12.44 -3.02 -3.09
N VAL A 153 -13.52 -2.34 -3.43
CA VAL A 153 -14.56 -2.92 -4.29
C VAL A 153 -14.00 -3.07 -5.71
N LEU A 154 -13.99 -4.29 -6.23
CA LEU A 154 -13.53 -4.56 -7.59
C LEU A 154 -14.66 -4.35 -8.60
N PHE A 155 -15.85 -4.89 -8.31
CA PHE A 155 -17.05 -4.59 -9.06
C PHE A 155 -18.31 -4.97 -8.27
N THR A 156 -19.41 -4.34 -8.67
CA THR A 156 -20.77 -4.71 -8.30
C THR A 156 -21.56 -5.02 -9.57
N ASP A 157 -22.56 -5.88 -9.45
CA ASP A 157 -23.47 -6.25 -10.52
C ASP A 157 -24.83 -6.61 -9.93
N SER A 158 -25.89 -6.52 -10.74
CA SER A 158 -27.23 -6.96 -10.32
C SER A 158 -27.67 -8.13 -11.19
N LEU A 159 -28.19 -9.19 -10.57
CA LEU A 159 -28.53 -10.43 -11.26
C LEU A 159 -29.76 -10.26 -12.17
N ASN A 160 -30.67 -9.35 -11.84
CA ASN A 160 -31.87 -9.02 -12.62
C ASN A 160 -32.66 -10.27 -13.07
N ILE A 161 -32.89 -11.19 -12.12
CA ILE A 161 -33.49 -12.50 -12.41
C ILE A 161 -35.00 -12.34 -12.67
N PRO A 162 -35.58 -12.99 -13.69
CA PRO A 162 -37.02 -13.03 -13.92
C PRO A 162 -37.80 -13.53 -12.70
N GLY A 163 -39.06 -13.10 -12.53
CA GLY A 163 -39.89 -13.45 -11.38
C GLY A 163 -40.08 -14.98 -11.18
N LYS A 164 -40.49 -15.39 -9.98
CA LYS A 164 -40.58 -16.82 -9.60
C LYS A 164 -41.46 -17.68 -10.52
N ALA A 165 -42.43 -17.09 -11.21
CA ALA A 165 -43.35 -17.79 -12.11
C ALA A 165 -42.81 -17.93 -13.56
N ASP A 166 -41.67 -17.32 -13.87
CA ASP A 166 -41.10 -17.34 -15.23
C ASP A 166 -40.37 -18.65 -15.50
N ALA A 167 -40.76 -19.36 -16.57
CA ALA A 167 -40.16 -20.64 -16.96
C ALA A 167 -38.68 -20.52 -17.38
N SER A 168 -38.23 -19.31 -17.76
CA SER A 168 -36.84 -19.03 -18.13
C SER A 168 -35.94 -18.73 -16.93
N ARG A 169 -36.50 -18.54 -15.72
CA ARG A 169 -35.80 -18.12 -14.52
C ARG A 169 -34.56 -18.96 -14.23
N GLU A 170 -34.69 -20.28 -14.25
CA GLU A 170 -33.59 -21.22 -13.95
C GLU A 170 -32.43 -21.04 -14.93
N LYS A 171 -32.75 -20.94 -16.23
CA LYS A 171 -31.77 -20.79 -17.30
C LYS A 171 -31.04 -19.44 -17.19
N VAL A 172 -31.79 -18.35 -17.00
CA VAL A 172 -31.21 -17.00 -16.86
C VAL A 172 -30.32 -16.91 -15.63
N LEU A 173 -30.74 -17.52 -14.51
CA LEU A 173 -29.93 -17.58 -13.29
C LEU A 173 -28.60 -18.31 -13.53
N GLN A 174 -28.64 -19.50 -14.16
CA GLN A 174 -27.42 -20.27 -14.46
C GLN A 174 -26.48 -19.50 -15.40
N GLU A 175 -27.01 -18.88 -16.45
CA GLU A 175 -26.22 -18.06 -17.38
C GLU A 175 -25.58 -16.87 -16.67
N LYS A 176 -26.32 -16.17 -15.79
CA LYS A 176 -25.79 -15.04 -15.03
C LYS A 176 -24.74 -15.43 -14.00
N ILE A 177 -24.94 -16.52 -13.26
CA ILE A 177 -23.94 -17.03 -12.32
C ILE A 177 -22.66 -17.41 -13.07
N ALA A 178 -22.76 -18.07 -14.22
CA ALA A 178 -21.60 -18.44 -15.03
C ALA A 178 -20.84 -17.20 -15.54
N GLU A 179 -21.56 -16.18 -16.01
CA GLU A 179 -20.99 -14.89 -16.41
C GLU A 179 -20.20 -14.23 -15.25
N LEU A 180 -20.82 -14.11 -14.08
CA LEU A 180 -20.24 -13.48 -12.90
C LEU A 180 -19.07 -14.28 -12.32
N ALA A 181 -19.14 -15.61 -12.37
CA ALA A 181 -18.04 -16.49 -11.97
C ALA A 181 -16.80 -16.27 -12.86
N ASN A 182 -16.99 -16.23 -14.18
CA ASN A 182 -15.90 -15.96 -15.13
C ASN A 182 -15.29 -14.57 -14.93
N LYS A 183 -16.14 -13.55 -14.74
CA LYS A 183 -15.72 -12.18 -14.42
C LYS A 183 -14.91 -12.14 -13.12
N THR A 184 -15.36 -12.87 -12.09
CA THR A 184 -14.65 -13.00 -10.81
C THR A 184 -13.28 -13.62 -10.98
N ILE A 185 -13.18 -14.78 -11.66
CA ILE A 185 -11.90 -15.47 -11.90
C ILE A 185 -10.91 -14.55 -12.63
N LYS A 186 -11.38 -13.82 -13.65
CA LYS A 186 -10.55 -12.86 -14.39
C LYS A 186 -10.03 -11.74 -13.49
N MET A 187 -10.88 -11.16 -12.65
CA MET A 187 -10.50 -10.08 -11.73
C MET A 187 -9.52 -10.56 -10.64
N LEU A 188 -9.77 -11.74 -10.05
CA LEU A 188 -8.87 -12.32 -9.04
C LEU A 188 -7.50 -12.66 -9.62
N SER A 189 -7.46 -13.17 -10.86
CA SER A 189 -6.21 -13.48 -11.55
C SER A 189 -5.39 -12.22 -11.83
N ALA A 190 -6.04 -11.13 -12.26
CA ALA A 190 -5.38 -9.84 -12.49
C ALA A 190 -4.80 -9.23 -11.20
N GLU A 191 -5.46 -9.45 -10.06
CA GLU A 191 -5.03 -8.96 -8.74
C GLU A 191 -4.07 -9.93 -8.02
N GLY A 192 -3.83 -11.13 -8.57
CA GLY A 192 -2.99 -12.16 -7.97
C GLY A 192 -3.54 -12.71 -6.65
N VAL A 193 -4.86 -12.85 -6.53
CA VAL A 193 -5.55 -13.29 -5.32
C VAL A 193 -5.97 -14.74 -5.45
N ASN A 194 -5.55 -15.57 -4.49
CA ASN A 194 -5.82 -17.02 -4.51
C ASN A 194 -6.84 -17.47 -3.45
N ASN A 195 -7.25 -16.58 -2.54
CA ASN A 195 -8.20 -16.89 -1.47
C ASN A 195 -9.49 -16.12 -1.71
N LEU A 196 -10.61 -16.83 -1.83
CA LEU A 196 -11.94 -16.26 -2.03
C LEU A 196 -12.88 -16.78 -0.93
N VAL A 197 -13.52 -15.85 -0.21
CA VAL A 197 -14.63 -16.14 0.68
C VAL A 197 -15.92 -15.79 -0.05
N VAL A 198 -16.86 -16.73 -0.11
CA VAL A 198 -18.18 -16.52 -0.71
C VAL A 198 -19.22 -16.45 0.42
N SER A 199 -20.07 -15.43 0.36
CA SER A 199 -21.14 -15.18 1.32
C SER A 199 -22.44 -14.86 0.57
N GLY A 200 -23.55 -15.36 1.09
CA GLY A 200 -24.88 -15.09 0.56
C GLY A 200 -25.96 -15.70 1.45
N PRO A 201 -27.20 -15.18 1.41
CA PRO A 201 -28.33 -15.86 2.01
C PRO A 201 -28.59 -17.18 1.25
N GLY A 202 -28.76 -18.27 2.00
CA GLY A 202 -29.06 -19.60 1.47
C GLY A 202 -30.51 -19.77 1.03
#